data_AF-A0A5R9M0P2-F1
#
_entry.id   AF-A0A5R9M0P2-F1
#
_cell.length_a   1.000
_cell.length_b   1.000
_cell.length_c   1.000
_cell.angle_alpha   90.00
_cell.angle_beta   90.00
_cell.angle_gamma   90.00
#
_symmetry.space_group_name_H-M   'P 1'
#
loop_
_entity.id
_entity.type
_entity.pdbx_description
1 polymer ?
#
loop_
_entity_poly.entity_id
_entity_poly.type
_entity_poly.pdbx_seq_one_letter_code
_entity_poly.pdbx_strand_id
1 'polypeptide(L)'
;MTTPVHFQQQLAEELTARAAALPPVAAVPVRPRHTRRIAVTALGLAAAATAVMLIPHSAGTTDTPQAGTGQSTAQVPGGAPVLSNAAYTVVPRKDGTVSIQVTGAEVSGLQAALRSLGVPAVVLRASESCHAKVRTDNANLETVSSQDPKNGRVMVIRPSAIPHGDSLVLVQPSLKGVLHPDKMYSMEVMLSPGEPSCFPASQSSIGVG
;
A
#
# COMPACT_ATOMS: atom_id res chain seq x y z
N MET A 1 -21.97 6.53 -21.63
CA MET A 1 -21.65 5.09 -21.71
C MET A 1 -22.00 4.46 -20.37
N THR A 2 -23.11 3.73 -20.30
CA THR A 2 -23.59 3.01 -19.12
C THR A 2 -22.96 1.63 -19.10
N THR A 3 -22.13 1.32 -18.11
CA THR A 3 -21.69 -0.07 -17.88
C THR A 3 -22.93 -0.90 -17.51
N PRO A 4 -23.21 -2.01 -18.21
CA PRO A 4 -24.41 -2.80 -17.96
C PRO A 4 -24.33 -3.39 -16.55
N VAL A 5 -25.29 -3.01 -15.70
CA VAL A 5 -25.45 -3.42 -14.29
C VAL A 5 -25.41 -4.95 -14.12
N HIS A 6 -25.76 -5.67 -15.18
CA HIS A 6 -25.68 -7.13 -15.28
C HIS A 6 -24.28 -7.70 -15.11
N PHE A 7 -23.21 -6.99 -15.51
CA PHE A 7 -21.85 -7.50 -15.38
C PHE A 7 -21.41 -7.58 -13.91
N GLN A 8 -21.76 -6.58 -13.11
CA GLN A 8 -21.42 -6.57 -11.68
C GLN A 8 -22.20 -7.66 -10.92
N GLN A 9 -23.47 -7.86 -11.26
CA GLN A 9 -24.28 -8.95 -10.70
C GLN A 9 -23.71 -10.32 -11.07
N GLN A 10 -23.36 -10.54 -12.35
CA GLN A 10 -22.74 -11.80 -12.79
C GLN A 10 -21.41 -12.06 -12.09
N LEU A 11 -20.58 -11.03 -11.90
CA LEU A 11 -19.29 -11.19 -11.23
C LEU A 11 -19.47 -11.55 -9.75
N ALA A 12 -20.44 -10.93 -9.07
CA ALA A 12 -20.75 -11.23 -7.67
C ALA A 12 -21.29 -12.64 -7.49
N GLU A 13 -22.18 -13.10 -8.38
CA GLU A 13 -22.68 -14.48 -8.40
C GLU A 13 -21.56 -15.48 -8.69
N GLU A 14 -20.68 -15.21 -9.66
CA GLU A 14 -19.57 -16.11 -9.98
C GLU A 14 -18.60 -16.26 -8.81
N LEU A 15 -18.24 -15.16 -8.14
CA LEU A 15 -17.36 -15.18 -6.97
C LEU A 15 -17.99 -15.94 -5.80
N THR A 16 -19.29 -15.75 -5.57
CA THR A 16 -20.03 -16.45 -4.52
C THR A 16 -20.12 -17.95 -4.82
N ALA A 17 -20.37 -18.33 -6.07
CA ALA A 17 -20.39 -19.72 -6.50
C ALA A 17 -19.01 -20.39 -6.35
N ARG A 18 -17.92 -19.69 -6.70
CA ARG A 18 -16.55 -20.19 -6.49
C ARG A 18 -16.18 -20.33 -5.02
N ALA A 19 -16.64 -19.41 -4.16
CA ALA A 19 -16.43 -19.50 -2.72
C ALA A 19 -17.18 -20.69 -2.11
N ALA A 20 -18.41 -20.96 -2.56
CA ALA A 20 -19.20 -22.11 -2.11
C ALA A 20 -18.66 -23.46 -2.62
N ALA A 21 -17.95 -23.47 -3.75
CA ALA A 21 -17.33 -24.67 -4.32
C ALA A 21 -15.98 -25.05 -3.70
N LEU A 22 -15.42 -24.21 -2.82
CA LEU A 22 -14.19 -24.55 -2.10
C LEU A 22 -14.48 -25.67 -1.09
N PRO A 23 -13.77 -26.80 -1.16
CA PRO A 23 -13.94 -27.86 -0.17
C PRO A 23 -13.58 -27.31 1.22
N PRO A 24 -14.31 -27.70 2.28
CA PRO A 24 -13.93 -27.36 3.63
C PRO A 24 -12.52 -27.88 3.87
N VAL A 25 -11.60 -26.99 4.24
CA VAL A 25 -10.25 -27.37 4.65
C VAL A 25 -10.40 -28.29 5.85
N ALA A 26 -10.17 -29.59 5.63
CA ALA A 26 -10.17 -30.57 6.68
C ALA A 26 -9.06 -30.19 7.67
N ALA A 27 -9.44 -29.99 8.94
CA ALA A 27 -8.49 -29.77 10.00
C ALA A 27 -7.50 -30.94 10.05
N VAL A 28 -6.24 -30.67 9.74
CA VAL A 28 -5.18 -31.66 9.88
C VAL A 28 -5.05 -32.00 11.36
N PRO A 29 -5.22 -33.27 11.77
CA PRO A 29 -5.10 -33.65 13.17
C PRO A 29 -3.64 -33.49 13.62
N VAL A 30 -3.41 -32.53 14.51
CA VAL A 30 -2.14 -32.38 15.23
C VAL A 30 -2.00 -33.59 16.15
N ARG A 31 -1.06 -34.49 15.84
CA ARG A 31 -0.70 -35.62 16.71
C ARG A 31 -0.08 -35.08 18.01
N PRO A 32 -0.67 -35.36 19.19
CA PRO A 32 -0.07 -34.98 20.46
C PRO A 32 1.09 -35.94 20.79
N ARG A 33 2.30 -35.41 20.98
CA ARG A 33 3.40 -36.12 21.63
C ARG A 33 3.16 -36.09 23.16
N HIS A 34 2.81 -37.23 23.75
CA HIS A 34 2.98 -37.48 25.18
C HIS A 34 4.49 -37.72 25.47
N THR A 35 5.13 -37.19 26.51
CA THR A 35 4.89 -37.47 27.93
C THR A 35 5.77 -36.55 28.80
N ARG A 36 5.21 -35.90 29.83
CA ARG A 36 5.51 -36.15 31.26
C ARG A 36 4.82 -35.10 32.14
N ARG A 37 3.82 -35.61 32.88
CA ARG A 37 3.30 -35.23 34.21
C ARG A 37 3.46 -33.75 34.64
N ILE A 38 2.33 -33.11 34.95
CA ILE A 38 1.88 -32.76 36.31
C ILE A 38 0.40 -32.38 36.24
N ALA A 39 -0.37 -32.92 37.17
CA ALA A 39 -1.81 -32.75 37.30
C ALA A 39 -2.13 -31.46 38.06
N VAL A 40 -3.06 -30.64 37.56
CA VAL A 40 -3.97 -29.84 38.40
C VAL A 40 -5.32 -29.69 37.69
N THR A 41 -6.35 -30.00 38.46
CA THR A 41 -7.80 -29.89 38.26
C THR A 41 -8.30 -28.50 37.86
N ALA A 42 -9.27 -28.41 36.93
CA ALA A 42 -10.59 -27.80 37.16
C ALA A 42 -11.46 -27.73 35.89
N LEU A 43 -12.75 -28.03 36.09
CA LEU A 43 -13.88 -27.90 35.17
C LEU A 43 -14.09 -26.45 34.67
N GLY A 44 -14.61 -26.31 33.44
CA GLY A 44 -15.23 -25.06 32.97
C GLY A 44 -15.70 -25.11 31.52
N LEU A 45 -16.92 -25.61 31.29
CA LEU A 45 -17.67 -25.51 30.03
C LEU A 45 -18.19 -24.08 29.84
N ALA A 46 -17.93 -23.45 28.69
CA ALA A 46 -18.84 -22.48 28.08
C ALA A 46 -18.51 -22.29 26.59
N ALA A 47 -19.39 -22.79 25.73
CA ALA A 47 -19.50 -22.38 24.34
C ALA A 47 -20.10 -20.97 24.28
N ALA A 48 -19.58 -20.10 23.43
CA ALA A 48 -20.26 -18.85 23.08
C ALA A 48 -20.07 -18.57 21.58
N ALA A 49 -21.21 -18.37 20.93
CA ALA A 49 -21.42 -18.37 19.50
C ALA A 49 -20.71 -17.22 18.78
N THR A 50 -20.24 -17.50 17.57
CA THR A 50 -19.92 -16.49 16.56
C THR A 50 -21.22 -15.82 16.10
N ALA A 51 -21.56 -14.69 16.70
CA ALA A 51 -22.57 -13.80 16.16
C ALA A 51 -21.98 -13.09 14.93
N VAL A 52 -22.40 -13.52 13.75
CA VAL A 52 -22.22 -12.76 12.51
C VAL A 52 -23.15 -11.56 12.60
N MET A 53 -22.62 -10.40 12.99
CA MET A 53 -23.35 -9.15 12.84
C MET A 53 -23.30 -8.72 11.38
N LEU A 54 -24.42 -8.97 10.69
CA LEU A 54 -24.87 -8.19 9.55
C LEU A 54 -25.06 -6.75 10.04
N ILE A 55 -24.20 -5.83 9.63
CA ILE A 55 -24.45 -4.40 9.83
C ILE A 55 -25.51 -3.97 8.80
N PRO A 56 -26.65 -3.40 9.23
CA PRO A 56 -27.68 -2.93 8.33
C PRO A 56 -27.21 -1.70 7.55
N HIS A 57 -27.45 -1.72 6.24
CA HIS A 57 -27.41 -0.54 5.39
C HIS A 57 -28.49 0.44 5.88
N SER A 58 -28.06 1.51 6.53
CA SER A 58 -28.92 2.66 6.82
C SER A 58 -28.90 3.56 5.59
N ALA A 59 -30.00 3.55 4.84
CA ALA A 59 -30.27 4.51 3.78
C ALA A 59 -30.73 5.86 4.38
N GLY A 60 -30.28 6.96 3.77
CA GLY A 60 -30.66 8.35 4.07
C GLY A 60 -29.39 9.20 4.19
N THR A 61 -29.05 10.14 3.32
CA THR A 61 -29.87 10.97 2.42
C THR A 61 -28.97 11.43 1.26
N THR A 62 -29.58 11.62 0.09
CA THR A 62 -29.02 12.21 -1.15
C THR A 62 -27.72 13.02 -1.02
N ASP A 63 -26.63 12.46 -1.54
CA ASP A 63 -25.74 13.17 -2.45
C ASP A 63 -24.92 12.16 -3.27
N THR A 64 -24.73 12.47 -4.54
CA THR A 64 -24.23 11.59 -5.60
C THR A 64 -22.77 11.15 -5.32
N PRO A 65 -22.43 9.85 -5.26
CA PRO A 65 -21.02 9.44 -5.25
C PRO A 65 -20.54 9.23 -6.68
N GLN A 66 -19.79 10.23 -7.14
CA GLN A 66 -18.91 10.20 -8.28
C GLN A 66 -18.07 8.90 -8.29
N ALA A 67 -18.02 8.22 -9.43
CA ALA A 67 -17.15 7.07 -9.66
C ALA A 67 -15.68 7.49 -9.51
N GLY A 68 -15.14 7.34 -8.31
CA GLY A 68 -13.73 7.53 -7.99
C GLY A 68 -13.02 6.19 -7.93
N THR A 69 -11.86 6.09 -8.56
CA THR A 69 -10.87 5.02 -8.39
C THR A 69 -10.80 4.56 -6.93
N GLY A 70 -11.29 3.34 -6.65
CA GLY A 70 -11.52 2.82 -5.31
C GLY A 70 -10.24 2.76 -4.49
N GLN A 71 -10.08 3.69 -3.56
CA GLN A 71 -9.09 3.65 -2.51
C GLN A 71 -9.69 2.90 -1.32
N SER A 72 -9.09 1.78 -0.92
CA SER A 72 -9.56 1.01 0.23
C SER A 72 -8.73 1.37 1.45
N THR A 73 -9.41 1.79 2.52
CA THR A 73 -8.83 1.97 3.85
C THR A 73 -9.20 0.75 4.70
N ALA A 74 -8.27 -0.18 4.84
CA ALA A 74 -8.43 -1.31 5.75
C ALA A 74 -7.79 -0.97 7.10
N GLN A 75 -8.54 -1.19 8.18
CA GLN A 75 -8.05 -0.97 9.53
C GLN A 75 -7.51 -2.30 10.07
N VAL A 76 -6.21 -2.35 10.40
CA VAL A 76 -5.62 -3.50 11.09
C VAL A 76 -6.10 -3.46 12.55
N PRO A 77 -6.55 -4.58 13.15
CA PRO A 77 -6.96 -4.60 14.56
C PRO A 77 -5.84 -4.07 15.47
N GLY A 78 -6.06 -2.90 16.08
CA GLY A 78 -5.08 -2.21 16.93
C GLY A 78 -3.95 -1.48 16.18
N GLY A 79 -4.13 -1.15 14.90
CA GLY A 79 -3.13 -0.47 14.07
C GLY A 79 -3.65 0.73 13.27
N ALA A 80 -2.72 1.54 12.78
CA ALA A 80 -2.98 2.68 11.91
C ALA A 80 -3.54 2.24 10.53
N PRO A 81 -4.31 3.09 9.83
CA PRO A 81 -5.00 2.72 8.60
C PRO A 81 -4.02 2.33 7.49
N VAL A 82 -4.29 1.22 6.81
CA VAL A 82 -3.60 0.80 5.59
C VAL A 82 -4.29 1.47 4.40
N LEU A 83 -3.50 2.15 3.57
CA LEU A 83 -3.99 2.84 2.37
C LEU A 83 -3.54 2.04 1.15
N SER A 84 -4.47 1.42 0.44
CA SER A 84 -4.15 0.56 -0.70
C SER A 84 -5.09 0.78 -1.88
N ASN A 85 -4.54 0.60 -3.08
CA ASN A 85 -5.27 0.45 -4.32
C ASN A 85 -4.52 -0.54 -5.24
N ALA A 86 -4.96 -0.69 -6.50
CA ALA A 86 -4.32 -1.61 -7.44
C ALA A 86 -2.85 -1.28 -7.77
N ALA A 87 -2.44 -0.01 -7.58
CA ALA A 87 -1.14 0.48 -8.01
C ALA A 87 -0.13 0.66 -6.87
N TYR A 88 -0.59 0.81 -5.63
CA TYR A 88 0.30 0.90 -4.48
C TYR A 88 -0.37 0.44 -3.19
N THR A 89 0.47 0.12 -2.20
CA THR A 89 0.08 -0.10 -0.81
C THR A 89 0.99 0.69 0.11
N VAL A 90 0.39 1.43 1.05
CA VAL A 90 1.08 2.18 2.10
C VAL A 90 0.64 1.65 3.46
N VAL A 91 1.61 1.19 4.26
CA VAL A 91 1.38 0.57 5.57
C VAL A 91 2.17 1.32 6.64
N PRO A 92 1.52 2.06 7.55
CA PRO A 92 2.17 2.56 8.75
C PRO A 92 2.56 1.38 9.67
N ARG A 93 3.79 1.42 10.20
CA ARG A 93 4.32 0.41 11.12
C ARG A 93 4.35 0.95 12.56
N LYS A 94 4.37 0.02 13.53
CA LYS A 94 4.38 0.35 14.97
C LYS A 94 5.66 1.07 15.43
N ASP A 95 6.75 0.91 14.69
CA ASP A 95 8.04 1.55 14.95
C ASP A 95 8.12 3.00 14.41
N GLY A 96 7.01 3.54 13.90
CA GLY A 96 6.95 4.89 13.32
C GLY A 96 7.45 4.98 11.88
N THR A 97 7.79 3.85 11.25
CA THR A 97 8.13 3.81 9.82
C THR A 97 6.89 3.61 8.95
N VAL A 98 7.03 3.88 7.66
CA VAL A 98 5.98 3.70 6.64
C VAL A 98 6.52 2.80 5.54
N SER A 99 5.85 1.69 5.28
CA SER A 99 6.14 0.85 4.12
C SER A 99 5.36 1.29 2.91
N ILE A 100 6.04 1.31 1.77
CA ILE A 100 5.44 1.55 0.46
C ILE A 100 5.79 0.37 -0.44
N GLN A 101 4.79 -0.18 -1.11
CA GLN A 101 4.97 -1.09 -2.22
C GLN A 101 4.24 -0.53 -3.43
N VAL A 102 4.95 -0.37 -4.55
CA VAL A 102 4.36 0.06 -5.81
C VAL A 102 4.25 -1.14 -6.73
N THR A 103 3.05 -1.38 -7.25
CA THR A 103 2.70 -2.54 -8.08
C THR A 103 2.14 -2.15 -9.44
N GLY A 104 1.70 -0.90 -9.61
CA GLY A 104 1.10 -0.40 -10.84
C GLY A 104 1.82 0.82 -11.39
N ALA A 105 1.51 1.14 -12.65
CA ALA A 105 2.11 2.24 -13.39
C ALA A 105 1.48 3.62 -13.06
N GLU A 106 0.41 3.67 -12.27
CA GLU A 106 -0.24 4.93 -11.90
C GLU A 106 -0.27 5.11 -10.40
N VAL A 107 0.60 5.97 -9.87
CA VAL A 107 0.69 6.26 -8.43
C VAL A 107 -0.15 7.48 -8.03
N SER A 108 -1.22 7.76 -8.77
CA SER A 108 -2.17 8.84 -8.42
C SER A 108 -2.74 8.60 -7.02
N GLY A 109 -2.63 9.59 -6.15
CA GLY A 109 -3.06 9.49 -4.74
C GLY A 109 -1.99 9.07 -3.75
N LEU A 110 -0.83 8.57 -4.21
CA LEU A 110 0.26 8.16 -3.31
C LEU A 110 0.78 9.34 -2.46
N GLN A 111 0.94 10.52 -3.05
CA GLN A 111 1.35 11.72 -2.31
C GLN A 111 0.36 12.08 -1.20
N ALA A 112 -0.95 12.02 -1.49
CA ALA A 112 -1.97 12.29 -0.49
C ALA A 112 -1.96 11.23 0.63
N ALA A 113 -1.75 9.96 0.28
CA ALA A 113 -1.60 8.87 1.24
C ALA A 113 -0.39 9.11 2.17
N LEU A 114 0.77 9.48 1.63
CA LEU A 114 1.96 9.79 2.42
C LEU A 114 1.78 11.00 3.33
N ARG A 115 1.16 12.07 2.80
CA ARG A 115 0.85 13.27 3.59
C ARG A 115 -0.12 12.97 4.74
N SER A 116 -1.10 12.10 4.53
CA SER A 116 -2.04 11.69 5.59
C SER A 116 -1.37 10.93 6.73
N LEU A 117 -0.20 10.34 6.48
CA LEU A 117 0.64 9.68 7.47
C LEU A 117 1.75 10.59 8.02
N GLY A 118 1.71 11.90 7.71
CA GLY A 118 2.69 12.86 8.18
C GLY A 118 4.07 12.74 7.54
N VAL A 119 4.17 12.08 6.37
CA VAL A 119 5.43 11.98 5.64
C VAL A 119 5.60 13.22 4.75
N PRO A 120 6.63 14.08 4.97
CA PRO A 120 6.97 15.18 4.08
C PRO A 120 7.56 14.62 2.78
N ALA A 121 6.68 14.37 1.80
CA ALA A 121 7.05 13.74 0.55
C ALA A 121 6.28 14.32 -0.64
N VAL A 122 6.94 14.37 -1.79
CA VAL A 122 6.38 14.76 -3.09
C VAL A 122 6.53 13.60 -4.05
N VAL A 123 5.45 13.26 -4.76
CA VAL A 123 5.48 12.23 -5.79
C VAL A 123 5.43 12.92 -7.15
N LEU A 124 6.51 12.79 -7.92
CA LEU A 124 6.66 13.46 -9.21
C LEU A 124 6.83 12.43 -10.32
N ARG A 125 6.43 12.80 -11.53
CA ARG A 125 6.82 12.09 -12.75
C ARG A 125 7.95 12.84 -13.42
N ALA A 126 8.97 12.12 -13.84
CA ALA A 126 10.06 12.67 -14.63
C ALA A 126 9.53 13.22 -15.97
N SER A 127 9.94 14.46 -16.32
CA SER A 127 9.45 15.14 -17.53
C SER A 127 10.59 15.79 -18.31
N GLU A 128 10.54 15.65 -19.64
CA GLU A 128 11.42 16.35 -20.60
C GLU A 128 11.15 17.87 -20.62
N SER A 129 9.93 18.29 -20.28
CA SER A 129 9.57 19.71 -20.23
C SER A 129 10.00 20.42 -18.94
N CYS A 130 10.51 19.67 -17.95
CA CYS A 130 11.01 20.25 -16.73
C CYS A 130 12.48 20.65 -16.94
N HIS A 131 12.74 21.96 -16.94
CA HIS A 131 14.10 22.52 -17.04
C HIS A 131 14.69 22.90 -15.68
N ALA A 132 13.96 22.66 -14.59
CA ALA A 132 14.41 22.96 -13.24
C ALA A 132 15.54 22.01 -12.81
N LYS A 133 16.54 22.55 -12.11
CA LYS A 133 17.57 21.73 -11.46
C LYS A 133 17.12 21.40 -10.03
N VAL A 134 16.63 20.18 -9.83
CA VAL A 134 16.33 19.67 -8.49
C VAL A 134 17.65 19.43 -7.75
N ARG A 135 17.78 20.00 -6.55
CA ARG A 135 18.94 19.74 -5.68
C ARG A 135 18.64 18.49 -4.87
N THR A 136 19.58 17.56 -4.86
CA THR A 136 19.42 16.29 -4.16
C THR A 136 20.53 16.12 -3.13
N ASP A 137 20.16 15.65 -1.94
CA ASP A 137 21.11 15.28 -0.89
C ASP A 137 20.98 13.79 -0.58
N ASN A 138 21.88 13.00 -1.16
CA ASN A 138 21.87 11.55 -0.97
C ASN A 138 22.65 11.12 0.27
N ALA A 139 23.38 12.01 0.96
CA ALA A 139 24.24 11.63 2.07
C ALA A 139 23.46 11.02 3.24
N ASN A 140 22.21 11.46 3.44
CA ASN A 140 21.35 11.02 4.54
C ASN A 140 20.24 10.06 4.09
N LEU A 141 20.16 9.73 2.80
CA LEU A 141 19.04 8.99 2.23
C LEU A 141 18.86 7.62 2.90
N GLU A 142 19.95 6.91 3.21
CA GLU A 142 19.90 5.59 3.85
C GLU A 142 19.31 5.60 5.26
N THR A 143 19.37 6.75 5.95
CA THR A 143 18.77 6.91 7.29
C THR A 143 17.27 7.19 7.23
N VAL A 144 16.82 7.75 6.10
CA VAL A 144 15.43 8.11 5.82
C VAL A 144 14.69 6.97 5.12
N SER A 145 15.35 6.28 4.19
CA SER A 145 14.74 5.29 3.31
C SER A 145 15.66 4.08 3.17
N SER A 146 15.06 2.90 3.27
CA SER A 146 15.74 1.63 3.00
C SER A 146 14.79 0.69 2.26
N GLN A 147 15.34 -0.35 1.64
CA GLN A 147 14.52 -1.46 1.17
C GLN A 147 14.27 -2.43 2.32
N ASP A 148 13.12 -3.12 2.29
CA ASP A 148 12.85 -4.19 3.23
C ASP A 148 13.77 -5.39 2.89
N PRO A 149 14.60 -5.87 3.84
CA PRO A 149 15.57 -6.94 3.56
C PRO A 149 14.90 -8.27 3.22
N LYS A 150 13.62 -8.48 3.59
CA LYS A 150 12.86 -9.69 3.25
C LYS A 150 12.16 -9.55 1.91
N ASN A 151 11.82 -8.34 1.50
CA ASN A 151 11.14 -8.05 0.26
C ASN A 151 11.72 -6.78 -0.37
N GLY A 152 12.73 -6.93 -1.23
CA GLY A 152 13.40 -5.81 -1.90
C GLY A 152 12.51 -4.93 -2.79
N ARG A 153 11.21 -5.25 -2.94
CA ARG A 153 10.21 -4.41 -3.62
C ARG A 153 9.46 -3.48 -2.67
N VAL A 154 9.62 -3.66 -1.36
CA VAL A 154 9.00 -2.81 -0.35
C VAL A 154 10.04 -1.81 0.11
N MET A 155 9.72 -0.54 -0.07
CA MET A 155 10.49 0.55 0.52
C MET A 155 9.97 0.83 1.92
N VAL A 156 10.88 1.10 2.85
CA VAL A 156 10.59 1.52 4.22
C VAL A 156 11.11 2.94 4.39
N ILE A 157 10.24 3.85 4.79
CA ILE A 157 10.57 5.24 5.07
C ILE A 157 10.47 5.48 6.57
N ARG A 158 11.41 6.24 7.13
CA ARG A 158 11.41 6.74 8.49
C ARG A 158 11.13 8.25 8.45
N PRO A 159 9.86 8.69 8.61
CA PRO A 159 9.49 10.10 8.47
C PRO A 159 10.21 11.01 9.47
N SER A 160 10.49 10.51 10.68
CA SER A 160 11.20 11.25 11.73
C SER A 160 12.68 11.50 11.44
N ALA A 161 13.26 10.80 10.45
CA ALA A 161 14.64 11.03 10.03
C ALA A 161 14.76 12.05 8.89
N ILE A 162 13.63 12.52 8.33
CA ILE A 162 13.65 13.53 7.27
C ILE A 162 14.02 14.88 7.92
N PRO A 163 15.11 15.55 7.48
CA PRO A 163 15.50 16.84 8.03
C PRO A 163 14.39 17.88 7.89
N HIS A 164 14.29 18.79 8.85
CA HIS A 164 13.32 19.88 8.79
C HIS A 164 13.59 20.79 7.59
N GLY A 165 12.54 21.06 6.81
CA GLY A 165 12.64 21.85 5.58
C GLY A 165 12.97 21.03 4.33
N ASP A 166 13.37 19.76 4.50
CA ASP A 166 13.58 18.83 3.40
C ASP A 166 12.30 18.04 3.11
N SER A 167 12.25 17.41 1.94
CA SER A 167 11.18 16.54 1.53
C SER A 167 11.72 15.34 0.77
N LEU A 168 11.07 14.19 0.97
CA LEU A 168 11.37 12.98 0.22
C LEU A 168 10.73 13.11 -1.18
N VAL A 169 11.54 13.08 -2.22
CA VAL A 169 11.09 13.12 -3.60
C VAL A 169 11.03 11.69 -4.12
N LEU A 170 9.82 11.21 -4.43
CA LEU A 170 9.62 9.92 -5.08
C LEU A 170 9.33 10.18 -6.56
N VAL A 171 10.24 9.78 -7.42
CA VAL A 171 10.18 10.02 -8.86
C VAL A 171 9.73 8.75 -9.58
N GLN A 172 8.64 8.88 -10.32
CA GLN A 172 8.23 7.90 -11.30
C GLN A 172 8.98 8.17 -12.62
N PRO A 173 9.72 7.18 -13.17
CA PRO A 173 10.42 7.36 -14.43
C PRO A 173 9.46 7.57 -15.60
N SER A 174 9.92 8.26 -16.64
CA SER A 174 9.16 8.41 -17.88
C SER A 174 9.12 7.09 -18.64
N LEU A 175 7.93 6.59 -18.97
CA LEU A 175 7.74 5.33 -19.69
C LEU A 175 8.06 5.40 -21.19
N LYS A 176 8.51 6.54 -21.71
CA LYS A 176 8.82 6.70 -23.14
C LYS A 176 10.10 5.95 -23.48
N GLY A 177 10.00 4.97 -24.39
CA GLY A 177 11.16 4.27 -24.97
C GLY A 177 11.75 3.14 -24.12
N VAL A 178 11.12 2.76 -23.01
CA VAL A 178 11.70 1.79 -22.06
C VAL A 178 11.68 0.37 -22.64
N LEU A 179 12.87 -0.17 -22.93
CA LEU A 179 13.12 -1.54 -23.42
C LEU A 179 12.88 -2.64 -22.36
N HIS A 180 12.74 -2.28 -21.08
CA HIS A 180 12.64 -3.21 -19.94
C HIS A 180 11.39 -2.95 -19.07
N PRO A 181 10.23 -3.54 -19.39
CA PRO A 181 8.96 -3.31 -18.70
C PRO A 181 8.97 -3.73 -17.22
N ASP A 182 9.91 -4.59 -16.85
CA ASP A 182 10.17 -5.11 -15.52
C ASP A 182 10.77 -4.07 -14.55
N LYS A 183 11.34 -2.96 -15.04
CA LYS A 183 11.76 -1.81 -14.21
C LYS A 183 10.71 -0.70 -14.07
N MET A 184 9.53 -0.84 -14.71
CA MET A 184 8.49 0.20 -14.74
C MET A 184 7.88 0.54 -13.37
N TYR A 185 8.11 -0.32 -12.36
CA TYR A 185 7.52 -0.18 -11.02
C TYR A 185 8.52 0.29 -9.96
N SER A 186 9.78 0.56 -10.35
CA SER A 186 10.77 1.12 -9.43
C SER A 186 10.61 2.64 -9.39
N MET A 187 10.24 3.18 -8.22
CA MET A 187 10.36 4.61 -7.96
C MET A 187 11.80 4.93 -7.58
N GLU A 188 12.33 6.03 -8.10
CA GLU A 188 13.58 6.61 -7.63
C GLU A 188 13.27 7.50 -6.43
N VAL A 189 14.10 7.45 -5.38
CA VAL A 189 13.84 8.16 -4.12
C VAL A 189 15.05 8.98 -3.75
N MET A 190 14.81 10.23 -3.41
CA MET A 190 15.85 11.22 -3.12
C MET A 190 15.38 12.15 -1.99
N LEU A 191 16.30 12.81 -1.31
CA LEU A 191 15.98 13.95 -0.45
C LEU A 191 16.25 15.24 -1.22
N SER A 192 15.34 16.20 -1.11
CA SER A 192 15.51 17.54 -1.66
C SER A 192 15.24 18.57 -0.58
N PRO A 193 16.02 19.66 -0.52
CA PRO A 193 15.61 20.86 0.20
C PRO A 193 14.31 21.40 -0.41
N GLY A 194 13.25 21.48 0.41
CA GLY A 194 11.91 21.88 -0.02
C GLY A 194 11.22 20.91 -0.99
N GLU A 195 10.02 21.31 -1.43
CA GLU A 195 9.19 20.55 -2.36
C GLU A 195 9.42 21.03 -3.81
N PRO A 196 10.10 20.27 -4.68
CA PRO A 196 10.24 20.64 -6.08
C PRO A 196 8.89 20.58 -6.81
N SER A 197 8.65 21.53 -7.72
CA SER A 197 7.41 21.58 -8.52
C SER A 197 7.42 20.66 -9.75
N CYS A 198 8.61 20.27 -10.24
CA CYS A 198 8.79 19.31 -11.31
C CYS A 198 10.13 18.58 -11.17
N PHE A 199 10.29 17.45 -11.86
CA PHE A 199 11.53 16.69 -11.91
C PHE A 199 11.99 16.47 -13.36
N PRO A 200 13.22 16.86 -13.74
CA PRO A 200 13.71 16.72 -15.10
C PRO A 200 14.02 15.26 -15.43
N ALA A 201 13.60 14.80 -16.61
CA ALA A 201 13.89 13.45 -17.10
C ALA A 201 15.39 13.16 -17.17
N SER A 202 16.21 14.17 -17.51
CA SER A 202 17.67 14.06 -17.58
C SER A 202 18.35 13.74 -16.25
N GLN A 203 17.67 13.91 -15.10
CA GLN A 203 18.22 13.55 -13.79
C GLN A 203 17.68 12.23 -13.26
N SER A 204 16.73 11.58 -13.95
CA SER A 204 16.28 10.26 -13.53
C SER A 204 17.21 9.20 -14.09
N SER A 205 17.78 8.37 -13.19
CA SER A 205 18.76 7.36 -13.57
C SER A 205 18.18 6.18 -14.37
N ILE A 206 16.86 6.15 -14.58
CA ILE A 206 16.12 5.04 -15.19
C ILE A 206 15.76 5.32 -16.68
N GLY A 207 16.08 6.51 -17.21
CA GLY A 207 15.54 7.00 -18.50
C GLY A 207 16.51 7.29 -19.65
N VAL A 208 17.82 7.08 -19.53
CA VAL A 208 18.78 7.31 -20.64
C VAL A 208 19.43 6.01 -21.08
N GLY A 209 18.83 5.41 -22.12
CA GLY A 209 19.36 4.29 -22.89
C GLY A 209 18.90 4.41 -24.33
#